data_AF-A0A1U7DS90-F1
#
_entry.id   AF-A0A1U7DS90-F1
#
_cell.length_a   1.000
_cell.length_b   1.000
_cell.length_c   1.000
_cell.angle_alpha   90.00
_cell.angle_beta   90.00
_cell.angle_gamma   90.00
#
_symmetry.space_group_name_H-M   'P 1'
#
loop_
_entity.id
_entity.type
_entity.pdbx_description
1 polymer ?
#
loop_
_entity_poly.entity_id
_entity_poly.type
_entity_poly.pdbx_seq_one_letter_code
_entity_poly.pdbx_strand_id
1 'polypeptide(L)'
;MDKHSSFAISNPHKVTLDNIQKLGLWLGISGLLILVLATLNVHLEPKNIFVLVSIGFILIGTTVYARRTYLKQPSGIKNNHVWFKSLTNRSVLGWSVGIILTLFYVLLYWFPKFLGLGINGEPNSGLIVMFDSISMFFKEQPASQWFVYGTLYTLAILALGIKFMYKYRHNQYQLIRTTVVIISQLFLAYLIPEILEGLNSETPYFAKDIKNMWPLNYYFFESWHLDNMLNGGTLGMFYLVVGIFMFLVFTPIITYFVGKRWYCSWICGCGGLAETAGDPFRHLSSKKLSAWKLERWLIHSVMVFIFIVTVVVLYGYFTGSGEFLGLSIYNYFSKPYGFLIGAMFSGVIGVGFYPMLGNRVWCRFGCPLAGYMGIIQRFKSRFRITTNGGQCISCGNCSTYCEQGIDVRAYAQKGENIVRASCVGCGICSAVCPRGVLKLENGPEKGRINPTDVLLGNDVDLMNLVNNKTSKF
;
A
#
# COMPACT_ATOMS: atom_id res chain seq x y z
N MET A 1 -48.22 -7.77 28.74
CA MET A 1 -47.35 -6.59 28.48
C MET A 1 -46.08 -6.77 29.28
N ASP A 2 -44.99 -7.13 28.61
CA ASP A 2 -43.70 -7.39 29.24
C ASP A 2 -42.95 -6.10 29.55
N LYS A 3 -42.46 -6.01 30.79
CA LYS A 3 -41.88 -4.79 31.41
C LYS A 3 -40.47 -4.44 30.90
N HIS A 4 -40.05 -5.03 29.78
CA HIS A 4 -38.73 -4.83 29.17
C HIS A 4 -38.77 -4.48 27.67
N SER A 5 -39.93 -4.10 27.12
CA SER A 5 -39.99 -3.59 25.75
C SER A 5 -39.42 -2.17 25.67
N SER A 6 -38.14 -2.07 25.30
CA SER A 6 -37.55 -0.83 24.81
C SER A 6 -38.33 -0.34 23.58
N PHE A 7 -38.75 0.93 23.59
CA PHE A 7 -39.43 1.59 22.46
C PHE A 7 -38.51 1.90 21.27
N ALA A 8 -37.23 1.52 21.32
CA ALA A 8 -36.35 1.54 20.15
C ALA A 8 -36.67 0.35 19.23
N ILE A 9 -37.67 0.51 18.36
CA ILE A 9 -38.09 -0.47 17.33
C ILE A 9 -37.01 -0.74 16.27
N SER A 10 -35.91 0.02 16.25
CA SER A 10 -34.86 -0.18 15.26
C SER A 10 -33.70 -1.02 15.81
N ASN A 11 -33.54 -2.24 15.30
CA ASN A 11 -32.23 -2.60 14.76
C ASN A 11 -32.21 -2.09 13.30
N PRO A 12 -31.82 -0.83 13.04
CA PRO A 12 -32.23 -0.15 11.81
C PRO A 12 -31.62 -0.74 10.52
N HIS A 13 -30.64 -1.64 10.61
CA HIS A 13 -29.79 -1.95 9.47
C HIS A 13 -29.32 -3.42 9.37
N LYS A 14 -30.23 -4.40 9.47
CA LYS A 14 -30.05 -5.61 8.64
C LYS A 14 -30.27 -5.17 7.20
N VAL A 15 -29.26 -4.60 6.56
CA VAL A 15 -29.27 -4.40 5.10
C VAL A 15 -29.26 -5.79 4.49
N THR A 16 -30.44 -6.30 4.17
CA THR A 16 -30.58 -7.59 3.51
C THR A 16 -29.89 -7.49 2.16
N LEU A 17 -29.01 -8.45 1.89
CA LEU A 17 -28.34 -8.52 0.60
C LEU A 17 -29.38 -8.89 -0.47
N ASP A 18 -29.39 -8.13 -1.56
CA ASP A 18 -30.18 -8.45 -2.74
C ASP A 18 -29.69 -9.75 -3.40
N ASN A 19 -30.53 -10.43 -4.17
CA ASN A 19 -30.19 -11.69 -4.83
C ASN A 19 -28.97 -11.54 -5.76
N ILE A 20 -28.83 -10.41 -6.44
CA ILE A 20 -27.65 -10.09 -7.26
C ILE A 20 -26.39 -9.93 -6.40
N GLN A 21 -26.49 -9.32 -5.21
CA GLN A 21 -25.36 -9.20 -4.29
C GLN A 21 -24.98 -10.56 -3.72
N LYS A 22 -25.96 -11.40 -3.38
CA LYS A 22 -25.74 -12.78 -2.93
C LYS A 22 -25.05 -13.60 -4.02
N LEU A 23 -25.47 -13.48 -5.28
CA LEU A 23 -24.82 -14.14 -6.42
C LEU A 23 -23.36 -13.67 -6.57
N GLY A 24 -23.11 -12.37 -6.53
CA GLY A 24 -21.73 -11.84 -6.60
C GLY A 24 -20.85 -12.33 -5.44
N LEU A 25 -21.41 -12.39 -4.23
CA LEU A 25 -20.72 -12.91 -3.05
C LEU A 25 -20.47 -14.42 -3.16
N TRP A 26 -21.44 -15.19 -3.64
CA TRP A 26 -21.31 -16.62 -3.89
C TRP A 26 -20.21 -16.89 -4.93
N LEU A 27 -20.21 -16.20 -6.08
CA LEU A 27 -19.15 -16.31 -7.09
C LEU A 27 -17.77 -16.01 -6.50
N GLY A 28 -17.62 -14.90 -5.78
CA GLY A 28 -16.35 -14.52 -5.17
C GLY A 28 -15.86 -15.55 -4.13
N ILE A 29 -16.77 -16.08 -3.30
CA ILE A 29 -16.44 -17.11 -2.31
C ILE A 29 -16.10 -18.44 -3.00
N SER A 30 -16.84 -18.85 -4.03
CA SER A 30 -16.54 -20.06 -4.80
C SER A 30 -15.16 -19.98 -5.46
N GLY A 31 -14.78 -18.82 -6.01
CA GLY A 31 -13.44 -18.61 -6.55
C GLY A 31 -12.35 -18.72 -5.49
N LEU A 32 -12.57 -18.14 -4.30
CA LEU A 32 -11.65 -18.27 -3.16
C LEU A 32 -11.57 -19.71 -2.63
N LEU A 33 -12.71 -20.41 -2.60
CA LEU A 33 -12.80 -21.79 -2.14
C LEU A 33 -11.95 -22.72 -3.02
N ILE A 34 -11.94 -22.51 -4.34
CA ILE A 34 -11.06 -23.26 -5.25
C ILE A 34 -9.58 -23.12 -4.84
N LEU A 35 -9.13 -21.89 -4.50
CA LEU A 35 -7.75 -21.67 -4.05
C LEU A 35 -7.49 -22.33 -2.70
N VAL A 36 -8.46 -22.30 -1.78
CA VAL A 36 -8.34 -22.95 -0.47
C VAL A 36 -8.26 -24.47 -0.61
N LEU A 37 -9.10 -25.08 -1.46
CA LEU A 37 -9.02 -26.51 -1.75
C LEU A 37 -7.64 -26.89 -2.33
N ALA A 38 -7.10 -26.05 -3.21
CA ALA A 38 -5.76 -26.24 -3.75
C ALA A 38 -4.67 -26.17 -2.67
N THR A 39 -4.76 -25.24 -1.72
CA THR A 39 -3.83 -25.20 -0.57
C THR A 39 -3.88 -26.47 0.30
N LEU A 40 -5.01 -27.19 0.28
CA LEU A 40 -5.20 -28.46 1.00
C LEU A 40 -4.87 -29.70 0.12
N ASN A 41 -4.18 -29.52 -1.01
CA ASN A 41 -3.89 -30.57 -2.00
C ASN A 41 -5.12 -31.25 -2.61
N VAL A 42 -6.30 -30.61 -2.55
CA VAL A 42 -7.50 -31.07 -3.25
C VAL A 42 -7.54 -30.38 -4.62
N HIS A 43 -7.09 -31.10 -5.65
CA HIS A 43 -7.02 -30.57 -7.01
C HIS A 43 -8.28 -30.88 -7.82
N LEU A 44 -8.76 -29.89 -8.55
CA LEU A 44 -9.80 -30.03 -9.55
C LEU A 44 -9.14 -30.07 -10.93
N GLU A 45 -9.37 -31.15 -11.68
CA GLU A 45 -8.81 -31.32 -13.02
C GLU A 45 -9.81 -30.86 -14.09
N PRO A 46 -9.38 -30.13 -15.13
CA PRO A 46 -7.99 -29.76 -15.44
C PRO A 46 -7.52 -28.46 -14.75
N LYS A 47 -6.32 -28.48 -14.16
CA LYS A 47 -5.79 -27.39 -13.30
C LYS A 47 -5.78 -26.00 -13.97
N ASN A 48 -5.42 -25.94 -15.25
CA ASN A 48 -5.36 -24.71 -16.05
C ASN A 48 -6.71 -23.99 -16.17
N ILE A 49 -7.81 -24.74 -16.28
CA ILE A 49 -9.15 -24.16 -16.36
C ILE A 49 -9.55 -23.67 -14.96
N PHE A 50 -9.32 -24.47 -13.92
CA PHE A 50 -9.74 -24.11 -12.56
C PHE A 50 -9.01 -22.88 -11.99
N VAL A 51 -7.75 -22.63 -12.35
CA VAL A 51 -7.06 -21.39 -11.96
C VAL A 51 -7.68 -20.16 -12.63
N LEU A 52 -8.00 -20.23 -13.92
CA LEU A 52 -8.66 -19.14 -14.65
C LEU A 52 -10.09 -18.90 -14.16
N VAL A 53 -10.83 -19.98 -13.88
CA VAL A 53 -12.17 -19.92 -13.30
C VAL A 53 -12.13 -19.27 -11.92
N SER A 54 -11.18 -19.64 -11.06
CA SER A 54 -11.02 -19.03 -9.74
C SER A 54 -10.76 -17.52 -9.84
N ILE A 55 -9.79 -17.10 -10.66
CA ILE A 55 -9.46 -15.69 -10.90
C ILE A 55 -10.67 -14.94 -11.45
N GLY A 56 -11.34 -15.50 -12.46
CA GLY A 56 -12.53 -14.93 -13.08
C GLY A 56 -13.69 -14.78 -12.09
N PHE A 57 -13.96 -15.79 -11.27
CA PHE A 57 -15.00 -15.77 -10.26
C PHE A 57 -14.75 -14.72 -9.18
N ILE A 58 -13.50 -14.56 -8.72
CA ILE A 58 -13.13 -13.51 -7.76
C ILE A 58 -13.36 -12.12 -8.38
N LEU A 59 -12.92 -11.90 -9.62
CA LEU A 59 -13.09 -10.60 -10.31
C LEU A 59 -14.55 -10.27 -10.58
N ILE A 60 -15.28 -11.19 -11.20
CA ILE A 60 -16.69 -11.01 -11.56
C ILE A 60 -17.52 -10.86 -10.29
N GLY A 61 -17.34 -11.75 -9.30
CA GLY A 61 -18.08 -11.72 -8.06
C GLY A 61 -17.89 -10.41 -7.29
N THR A 62 -16.64 -9.96 -7.14
CA THR A 62 -16.31 -8.68 -6.49
C THR A 62 -16.91 -7.50 -7.25
N THR A 63 -16.84 -7.51 -8.58
CA THR A 63 -17.37 -6.44 -9.44
C THR A 63 -18.89 -6.35 -9.36
N VAL A 64 -19.60 -7.48 -9.47
CA VAL A 64 -21.07 -7.54 -9.35
C VAL A 64 -21.52 -7.05 -7.98
N TYR A 65 -20.86 -7.52 -6.91
CA TYR A 65 -21.15 -7.09 -5.55
C TYR A 65 -20.92 -5.58 -5.37
N ALA A 66 -19.77 -5.06 -5.81
CA ALA A 66 -19.42 -3.65 -5.67
C ALA A 66 -20.37 -2.75 -6.46
N ARG A 67 -20.63 -3.10 -7.72
CA ARG A 67 -21.55 -2.38 -8.62
C ARG A 67 -22.92 -2.23 -7.97
N ARG A 68 -23.51 -3.34 -7.49
CA ARG A 68 -24.85 -3.30 -6.87
C ARG A 68 -24.86 -2.52 -5.54
N THR A 69 -23.76 -2.56 -4.79
CA THR A 69 -23.64 -1.88 -3.49
C THR A 69 -23.53 -0.36 -3.61
N TYR A 70 -22.79 0.15 -4.59
CA TYR A 70 -22.48 1.59 -4.67
C TYR A 70 -23.31 2.33 -5.73
N LEU A 71 -23.78 1.68 -6.80
CA LEU A 71 -24.48 2.41 -7.88
C LEU A 71 -25.77 3.09 -7.43
N LYS A 72 -26.50 2.48 -6.48
CA LYS A 72 -27.76 3.01 -5.94
C LYS A 72 -27.56 4.05 -4.85
N GLN A 73 -26.33 4.28 -4.40
CA GLN A 73 -26.07 5.27 -3.35
C GLN A 73 -26.09 6.68 -3.95
N PRO A 74 -26.61 7.67 -3.20
CA PRO A 74 -26.57 9.06 -3.62
C PRO A 74 -25.11 9.53 -3.76
N SER A 75 -24.91 10.63 -4.49
CA SER A 75 -23.59 11.18 -4.75
C SER A 75 -22.83 11.54 -3.46
N GLY A 76 -21.49 11.51 -3.58
CA GLY A 76 -20.57 11.74 -2.47
C GLY A 76 -19.89 10.47 -1.95
N ILE A 77 -18.91 10.66 -1.07
CA ILE A 77 -18.13 9.56 -0.48
C ILE A 77 -18.79 9.16 0.83
N LYS A 78 -19.49 8.02 0.81
CA LYS A 78 -20.19 7.50 1.99
C LYS A 78 -19.42 6.33 2.59
N ASN A 79 -19.19 6.43 3.89
CA ASN A 79 -18.47 5.45 4.69
C ASN A 79 -19.34 5.00 5.86
N ASN A 80 -20.56 4.58 5.50
CA ASN A 80 -21.58 4.28 6.49
C ASN A 80 -21.25 2.99 7.25
N HIS A 81 -21.45 3.02 8.56
CA HIS A 81 -21.38 1.88 9.47
C HIS A 81 -20.04 1.13 9.54
N VAL A 82 -18.94 1.75 9.12
CA VAL A 82 -17.62 1.11 9.14
C VAL A 82 -17.21 0.67 10.56
N TRP A 83 -17.65 1.38 11.60
CA TRP A 83 -17.41 0.99 13.00
C TRP A 83 -18.27 -0.17 13.52
N PHE A 84 -19.37 -0.52 12.85
CA PHE A 84 -20.31 -1.53 13.33
C PHE A 84 -20.15 -2.87 12.61
N LYS A 85 -19.52 -2.90 11.44
CA LYS A 85 -19.30 -4.13 10.69
C LYS A 85 -18.26 -5.00 11.40
N SER A 86 -18.58 -6.28 11.57
CA SER A 86 -17.72 -7.26 12.24
C SER A 86 -16.30 -7.36 11.64
N LEU A 87 -16.17 -7.22 10.32
CA LEU A 87 -14.86 -7.22 9.66
C LEU A 87 -13.97 -6.03 10.07
N THR A 88 -14.54 -4.84 10.26
CA THR A 88 -13.79 -3.57 10.36
C THR A 88 -13.79 -2.98 11.78
N ASN A 89 -14.43 -3.62 12.75
CA ASN A 89 -14.54 -3.16 14.13
C ASN A 89 -13.65 -3.92 15.12
N ARG A 90 -12.65 -4.68 14.65
CA ARG A 90 -11.79 -5.56 15.46
C ARG A 90 -12.53 -6.69 16.20
N SER A 91 -13.71 -7.08 15.72
CA SER A 91 -14.37 -8.29 16.23
C SER A 91 -13.77 -9.56 15.61
N VAL A 92 -14.36 -10.72 15.92
CA VAL A 92 -13.86 -12.05 15.54
C VAL A 92 -13.51 -12.13 14.06
N LEU A 93 -14.38 -11.70 13.13
CA LEU A 93 -14.08 -11.78 11.70
C LEU A 93 -12.86 -10.93 11.29
N GLY A 94 -12.67 -9.76 11.91
CA GLY A 94 -11.48 -8.94 11.68
C GLY A 94 -10.21 -9.65 12.13
N TRP A 95 -10.23 -10.25 13.32
CA TRP A 95 -9.11 -11.05 13.84
C TRP A 95 -8.84 -12.29 13.00
N SER A 96 -9.88 -13.03 12.59
CA SER A 96 -9.73 -14.19 11.71
C SER A 96 -9.04 -13.83 10.40
N VAL A 97 -9.46 -12.74 9.74
CA VAL A 97 -8.80 -12.26 8.52
C VAL A 97 -7.35 -11.86 8.79
N GLY A 98 -7.09 -11.17 9.90
CA GLY A 98 -5.72 -10.80 10.29
C GLY A 98 -4.82 -12.01 10.50
N ILE A 99 -5.31 -13.05 11.18
CA ILE A 99 -4.60 -14.31 11.42
C ILE A 99 -4.35 -15.05 10.10
N ILE A 100 -5.35 -15.17 9.22
CA ILE A 100 -5.21 -15.83 7.92
C ILE A 100 -4.16 -15.13 7.06
N LEU A 101 -4.21 -13.79 6.97
CA LEU A 101 -3.21 -13.02 6.22
C LEU A 101 -1.81 -13.17 6.82
N THR A 102 -1.69 -13.09 8.15
CA THR A 102 -0.43 -13.29 8.87
C THR A 102 0.14 -14.68 8.59
N LEU A 103 -0.68 -15.73 8.70
CA LEU A 103 -0.29 -17.11 8.42
C LEU A 103 0.14 -17.28 6.96
N PHE A 104 -0.58 -16.70 6.01
CA PHE A 104 -0.21 -16.74 4.60
C PHE A 104 1.20 -16.17 4.36
N TYR A 105 1.53 -15.00 4.94
CA TYR A 105 2.88 -14.44 4.82
C TYR A 105 3.94 -15.28 5.57
N VAL A 106 3.59 -15.88 6.71
CA VAL A 106 4.51 -16.79 7.41
C VAL A 106 4.83 -18.02 6.54
N LEU A 107 3.83 -18.61 5.90
CA LEU A 107 4.03 -19.71 4.97
C LEU A 107 4.83 -19.28 3.74
N LEU A 108 4.54 -18.10 3.19
CA LEU A 108 5.22 -17.57 2.01
C LEU A 108 6.73 -17.36 2.23
N TYR A 109 7.13 -16.78 3.36
CA TYR A 109 8.54 -16.42 3.61
C TYR A 109 9.37 -17.56 4.20
N TRP A 110 8.80 -18.36 5.11
CA TRP A 110 9.58 -19.35 5.87
C TRP A 110 9.24 -20.80 5.54
N PHE A 111 8.02 -21.07 5.09
CA PHE A 111 7.52 -22.45 4.93
C PHE A 111 6.84 -22.68 3.57
N PRO A 112 7.49 -22.32 2.44
CA PRO A 112 6.84 -22.35 1.14
C PRO A 112 6.53 -23.76 0.63
N LYS A 113 7.20 -24.79 1.18
CA LYS A 113 6.85 -26.20 0.94
C LYS A 113 5.39 -26.50 1.26
N PHE A 114 4.81 -25.85 2.28
CA PHE A 114 3.40 -26.04 2.63
C PHE A 114 2.43 -25.33 1.67
N LEU A 115 2.91 -24.36 0.89
CA LEU A 115 2.16 -23.81 -0.23
C LEU A 115 2.28 -24.69 -1.50
N GLY A 116 3.14 -25.72 -1.43
CA GLY A 116 3.37 -26.69 -2.49
C GLY A 116 4.58 -26.40 -3.38
N LEU A 117 5.56 -25.63 -2.90
CA LEU A 117 6.80 -25.39 -3.67
C LEU A 117 7.63 -26.67 -3.72
N GLY A 118 7.97 -27.11 -4.93
CA GLY A 118 8.95 -28.16 -5.16
C GLY A 118 10.35 -27.70 -4.75
N ILE A 119 11.03 -28.46 -3.89
CA ILE A 119 12.40 -28.17 -3.44
C ILE A 119 13.28 -29.35 -3.87
N ASN A 120 14.51 -29.08 -4.33
CA ASN A 120 15.48 -30.09 -4.75
C ASN A 120 15.04 -30.98 -5.92
N GLY A 121 14.31 -30.39 -6.90
CA GLY A 121 13.87 -31.11 -8.10
C GLY A 121 12.54 -31.85 -7.96
N GLU A 122 11.91 -31.81 -6.79
CA GLU A 122 10.53 -32.28 -6.60
C GLU A 122 9.54 -31.42 -7.43
N PRO A 123 8.46 -32.01 -7.98
CA PRO A 123 7.43 -31.26 -8.68
C PRO A 123 6.62 -30.38 -7.72
N ASN A 124 6.08 -29.29 -8.24
CA ASN A 124 5.15 -28.44 -7.50
C ASN A 124 3.86 -29.20 -7.14
N SER A 125 3.30 -28.86 -5.98
CA SER A 125 2.03 -29.40 -5.46
C SER A 125 1.15 -28.25 -4.93
N GLY A 126 0.03 -28.57 -4.29
CA GLY A 126 -0.77 -27.62 -3.53
C GLY A 126 -1.28 -26.41 -4.31
N LEU A 127 -1.06 -25.22 -3.76
CA LEU A 127 -1.49 -23.99 -4.42
C LEU A 127 -0.61 -23.66 -5.62
N ILE A 128 0.70 -23.92 -5.53
CA ILE A 128 1.67 -23.48 -6.53
C ILE A 128 1.47 -24.19 -7.87
N VAL A 129 1.20 -25.50 -7.86
CA VAL A 129 0.99 -26.28 -9.09
C VAL A 129 -0.19 -25.77 -9.93
N MET A 130 -1.20 -25.11 -9.33
CA MET A 130 -2.31 -24.52 -10.09
C MET A 130 -1.87 -23.35 -10.98
N PHE A 131 -0.79 -22.67 -10.62
CA PHE A 131 -0.27 -21.53 -11.36
C PHE A 131 0.83 -21.91 -12.36
N ASP A 132 1.28 -23.17 -12.39
CA ASP A 132 2.32 -23.63 -13.30
C ASP A 132 1.97 -23.34 -14.75
N SER A 133 0.73 -23.58 -15.19
CA SER A 133 0.32 -23.30 -16.58
C SER A 133 0.41 -21.82 -16.94
N ILE A 134 0.10 -20.92 -15.99
CA ILE A 134 0.19 -19.47 -16.22
C ILE A 134 1.66 -19.03 -16.20
N SER A 135 2.46 -19.58 -15.30
CA SER A 135 3.89 -19.29 -15.22
C SER A 135 4.62 -19.78 -16.48
N MET A 136 4.34 -20.99 -16.94
CA MET A 136 4.88 -21.54 -18.19
C MET A 136 4.52 -20.66 -19.39
N PHE A 137 3.32 -20.08 -19.43
CA PHE A 137 2.91 -19.18 -20.50
C PHE A 137 3.71 -17.86 -20.54
N PHE A 138 4.10 -17.30 -19.38
CA PHE A 138 4.81 -16.01 -19.33
C PHE A 138 6.35 -16.14 -19.24
N LYS A 139 6.84 -17.19 -18.57
CA LYS A 139 8.24 -17.36 -18.17
C LYS A 139 8.89 -18.63 -18.69
N GLU A 140 8.12 -19.56 -19.26
CA GLU A 140 8.59 -20.90 -19.63
C GLU A 140 9.24 -21.68 -18.46
N GLN A 141 8.88 -21.32 -17.23
CA GLN A 141 9.36 -21.95 -16.00
C GLN A 141 8.19 -22.30 -15.07
N PRO A 142 8.31 -23.35 -14.24
CA PRO A 142 7.33 -23.66 -13.20
C PRO A 142 7.07 -22.49 -12.27
N ALA A 143 5.87 -22.41 -11.69
CA ALA A 143 5.52 -21.30 -10.82
C ALA A 143 6.35 -21.34 -9.53
N SER A 144 6.84 -20.18 -9.11
CA SER A 144 7.43 -19.99 -7.79
C SER A 144 6.39 -19.46 -6.79
N GLN A 145 6.72 -19.52 -5.50
CA GLN A 145 5.91 -18.87 -4.46
C GLN A 145 5.69 -17.36 -4.73
N TRP A 146 6.68 -16.69 -5.34
CA TRP A 146 6.64 -15.27 -5.67
C TRP A 146 5.75 -14.99 -6.88
N PHE A 147 5.70 -15.91 -7.85
CA PHE A 147 4.77 -15.86 -8.98
C PHE A 147 3.32 -15.90 -8.47
N VAL A 148 3.01 -16.88 -7.61
CA VAL A 148 1.67 -17.03 -7.01
C VAL A 148 1.32 -15.80 -6.19
N TYR A 149 2.23 -15.35 -5.33
CA TYR A 149 2.04 -14.13 -4.56
C TYR A 149 1.78 -12.92 -5.46
N GLY A 150 2.60 -12.69 -6.49
CA GLY A 150 2.43 -11.60 -7.44
C GLY A 150 1.09 -11.64 -8.18
N THR A 151 0.64 -12.85 -8.55
CA THR A 151 -0.66 -13.07 -9.21
C THR A 151 -1.81 -12.70 -8.26
N LEU A 152 -1.82 -13.28 -7.05
CA LEU A 152 -2.86 -13.03 -6.05
C LEU A 152 -2.87 -11.57 -5.57
N TYR A 153 -1.71 -10.96 -5.45
CA TYR A 153 -1.55 -9.56 -5.09
C TYR A 153 -2.13 -8.63 -6.16
N THR A 154 -1.83 -8.92 -7.43
CA THR A 154 -2.36 -8.17 -8.58
C THR A 154 -3.87 -8.37 -8.72
N LEU A 155 -4.38 -9.59 -8.51
CA LEU A 155 -5.80 -9.90 -8.46
C LEU A 155 -6.51 -9.11 -7.35
N ALA A 156 -5.93 -9.05 -6.14
CA ALA A 156 -6.50 -8.31 -5.02
C ALA A 156 -6.58 -6.80 -5.32
N ILE A 157 -5.51 -6.21 -5.86
CA ILE A 157 -5.49 -4.79 -6.27
C ILE A 157 -6.50 -4.52 -7.37
N LEU A 158 -6.63 -5.39 -8.36
CA LEU A 158 -7.58 -5.22 -9.47
C LEU A 158 -9.03 -5.33 -8.97
N ALA A 159 -9.38 -6.44 -8.30
CA ALA A 159 -10.75 -6.70 -7.82
C ALA A 159 -11.21 -5.64 -6.81
N LEU A 160 -10.39 -5.33 -5.81
CA LEU A 160 -10.72 -4.36 -4.77
C LEU A 160 -10.51 -2.91 -5.23
N GLY A 161 -9.68 -2.70 -6.25
CA GLY A 161 -9.56 -1.43 -6.97
C GLY A 161 -10.81 -1.10 -7.77
N ILE A 162 -11.41 -2.06 -8.47
CA ILE A 162 -12.73 -1.89 -9.12
C ILE A 162 -13.79 -1.51 -8.08
N LYS A 163 -13.81 -2.20 -6.93
CA LYS A 163 -14.69 -1.84 -5.82
C LYS A 163 -14.44 -0.41 -5.31
N PHE A 164 -13.19 -0.01 -5.17
CA PHE A 164 -12.81 1.34 -4.77
C PHE A 164 -13.30 2.38 -5.79
N MET A 165 -13.13 2.14 -7.09
CA MET A 165 -13.61 3.04 -8.14
C MET A 165 -15.14 3.24 -8.08
N TYR A 166 -15.91 2.18 -7.85
CA TYR A 166 -17.36 2.32 -7.67
C TYR A 166 -17.73 3.15 -6.44
N LYS A 167 -17.01 2.97 -5.32
CA LYS A 167 -17.22 3.73 -4.09
C LYS A 167 -16.89 5.22 -4.25
N TYR A 168 -15.83 5.55 -4.99
CA TYR A 168 -15.35 6.92 -5.20
C TYR A 168 -15.71 7.48 -6.58
N ARG A 169 -16.74 6.94 -7.26
CA ARG A 169 -17.11 7.24 -8.66
C ARG A 169 -17.38 8.72 -8.98
N HIS A 170 -17.66 9.53 -7.97
CA HIS A 170 -17.92 10.97 -8.12
C HIS A 170 -16.66 11.83 -7.91
N ASN A 171 -15.49 11.22 -7.76
CA ASN A 171 -14.22 11.92 -7.57
C ASN A 171 -13.21 11.49 -8.64
N GLN A 172 -13.02 12.35 -9.64
CA GLN A 172 -12.11 12.10 -10.77
C GLN A 172 -10.66 11.85 -10.33
N TYR A 173 -10.18 12.59 -9.33
CA TYR A 173 -8.82 12.39 -8.81
C TYR A 173 -8.63 10.98 -8.26
N GLN A 174 -9.63 10.45 -7.53
CA GLN A 174 -9.58 9.11 -6.97
C GLN A 174 -9.69 8.01 -8.03
N LEU A 175 -10.50 8.24 -9.07
CA LEU A 175 -10.61 7.33 -10.21
C LEU A 175 -9.29 7.22 -10.96
N ILE A 176 -8.73 8.34 -11.41
CA ILE A 176 -7.47 8.38 -12.17
C ILE A 176 -6.35 7.73 -11.36
N ARG A 177 -6.20 8.12 -10.09
CA ARG A 177 -5.18 7.58 -9.19
C ARG A 177 -5.29 6.06 -9.04
N THR A 178 -6.50 5.53 -8.85
CA THR A 178 -6.71 4.09 -8.69
C THR A 178 -6.41 3.35 -9.99
N THR A 179 -6.79 3.90 -11.14
CA THR A 179 -6.44 3.35 -12.45
C THR A 179 -4.92 3.29 -12.65
N VAL A 180 -4.18 4.36 -12.32
CA VAL A 180 -2.72 4.37 -12.43
C VAL A 180 -2.09 3.33 -11.52
N VAL A 181 -2.59 3.17 -10.29
CA VAL A 181 -2.12 2.13 -9.36
C VAL A 181 -2.35 0.72 -9.91
N ILE A 182 -3.54 0.45 -10.47
CA ILE A 182 -3.86 -0.86 -11.05
C ILE A 182 -2.95 -1.15 -12.25
N ILE A 183 -2.78 -0.18 -13.16
CA ILE A 183 -1.90 -0.32 -14.33
C ILE A 183 -0.45 -0.51 -13.89
N SER A 184 0.04 0.28 -12.92
CA SER A 184 1.40 0.15 -12.42
C SER A 184 1.65 -1.21 -11.78
N GLN A 185 0.68 -1.75 -11.03
CA GLN A 185 0.81 -3.08 -10.46
C GLN A 185 0.74 -4.16 -11.54
N LEU A 186 -0.22 -4.08 -12.47
CA LEU A 186 -0.40 -5.11 -13.49
C LEU A 186 0.79 -5.16 -14.46
N PHE A 187 1.24 -4.01 -14.95
CA PHE A 187 2.27 -3.95 -15.98
C PHE A 187 3.68 -3.83 -15.38
N LEU A 188 3.95 -2.80 -14.58
CA LEU A 188 5.32 -2.52 -14.13
C LEU A 188 5.81 -3.52 -13.08
N ALA A 189 4.92 -4.02 -12.24
CA ALA A 189 5.28 -4.90 -11.12
C ALA A 189 5.12 -6.39 -11.37
N TYR A 190 4.29 -6.75 -12.35
CA TYR A 190 3.89 -8.13 -12.60
C TYR A 190 4.20 -8.51 -14.04
N LEU A 191 3.42 -8.09 -15.04
CA LEU A 191 3.61 -8.59 -16.41
C LEU A 191 5.01 -8.32 -17.00
N ILE A 192 5.53 -7.07 -16.91
CA ILE A 192 6.82 -6.74 -17.52
C ILE A 192 7.98 -7.51 -16.86
N PRO A 193 8.18 -7.48 -15.53
CA PRO A 193 9.24 -8.26 -14.89
C PRO A 193 9.14 -9.75 -15.23
N GLU A 194 7.91 -10.29 -15.27
CA GLU A 194 7.69 -11.71 -15.47
C GLU A 194 8.00 -12.12 -16.93
N ILE A 195 7.56 -11.35 -17.91
CA ILE A 195 7.87 -11.58 -19.34
C ILE A 195 9.38 -11.39 -19.59
N LEU A 196 9.99 -10.36 -19.01
CA LEU A 196 11.43 -10.11 -19.17
C LEU A 196 12.29 -11.22 -18.56
N GLU A 197 11.79 -11.87 -17.51
CA GLU A 197 12.45 -13.06 -16.94
C GLU A 197 12.41 -14.22 -17.92
N GLY A 198 11.26 -14.50 -18.54
CA GLY A 198 11.15 -15.54 -19.57
C GLY A 198 12.06 -15.29 -20.78
N LEU A 199 12.05 -14.05 -21.29
CA LEU A 199 12.86 -13.66 -22.45
C LEU A 199 14.38 -13.66 -22.19
N ASN A 200 14.81 -13.61 -20.92
CA ASN A 200 16.23 -13.56 -20.54
C ASN A 200 16.55 -14.66 -19.52
N SER A 201 15.99 -15.85 -19.71
CA SER A 201 16.15 -17.01 -18.81
C SER A 201 17.60 -17.50 -18.70
N GLU A 202 18.44 -17.19 -19.69
CA GLU A 202 19.87 -17.49 -19.71
C GLU A 202 20.71 -16.55 -18.83
N THR A 203 20.16 -15.37 -18.50
CA THR A 203 20.86 -14.39 -17.65
C THR A 203 20.60 -14.65 -16.17
N PRO A 204 21.54 -14.30 -15.26
CA PRO A 204 21.30 -14.39 -13.83
C PRO A 204 20.09 -13.57 -13.39
N TYR A 205 19.40 -14.03 -12.34
CA TYR A 205 18.27 -13.30 -11.77
C TYR A 205 18.71 -12.06 -10.99
N PHE A 206 18.19 -10.89 -11.34
CA PHE A 206 18.46 -9.61 -10.63
C PHE A 206 17.20 -8.74 -10.43
N ALA A 207 16.02 -9.36 -10.30
CA ALA A 207 14.76 -8.66 -10.03
C ALA A 207 14.43 -7.50 -11.00
N LYS A 208 13.81 -7.82 -12.14
CA LYS A 208 13.52 -6.91 -13.27
C LYS A 208 12.31 -5.98 -13.02
N ASP A 209 12.12 -5.48 -11.79
CA ASP A 209 11.06 -4.53 -11.42
C ASP A 209 11.61 -3.10 -11.24
N ILE A 210 11.41 -2.26 -12.25
CA ILE A 210 11.91 -0.88 -12.30
C ILE A 210 11.32 0.01 -11.19
N LYS A 211 10.15 -0.33 -10.64
CA LYS A 211 9.52 0.47 -9.58
C LYS A 211 10.16 0.19 -8.22
N ASN A 212 10.89 -0.92 -8.07
CA ASN A 212 11.47 -1.36 -6.81
C ASN A 212 12.85 -0.71 -6.59
N MET A 213 12.84 0.54 -6.15
CA MET A 213 14.04 1.35 -5.94
C MET A 213 14.61 1.22 -4.52
N TRP A 214 15.91 1.44 -4.38
CA TRP A 214 16.53 1.64 -3.07
C TRP A 214 15.98 2.94 -2.41
N PRO A 215 15.76 3.01 -1.08
CA PRO A 215 16.04 1.99 -0.07
C PRO A 215 14.88 1.00 0.18
N LEU A 216 13.82 1.00 -0.64
CA LEU A 216 12.75 -0.01 -0.50
C LEU A 216 13.26 -1.40 -0.86
N ASN A 217 13.98 -1.49 -1.98
CA ASN A 217 14.74 -2.68 -2.33
C ASN A 217 16.03 -2.74 -1.51
N TYR A 218 16.00 -3.47 -0.39
CA TYR A 218 17.13 -3.51 0.55
C TYR A 218 18.32 -4.32 0.03
N TYR A 219 18.09 -5.30 -0.85
CA TYR A 219 19.14 -6.13 -1.42
C TYR A 219 19.76 -5.54 -2.69
N PHE A 220 19.33 -4.34 -3.11
CA PHE A 220 19.78 -3.72 -4.36
C PHE A 220 21.31 -3.65 -4.51
N PHE A 221 22.02 -3.35 -3.42
CA PHE A 221 23.48 -3.25 -3.37
C PHE A 221 24.16 -4.52 -2.82
N GLU A 222 23.44 -5.60 -2.57
CA GLU A 222 24.07 -6.85 -2.14
C GLU A 222 24.96 -7.41 -3.24
N SER A 223 26.07 -8.04 -2.84
CA SER A 223 27.11 -8.53 -3.76
C SER A 223 26.54 -9.41 -4.87
N TRP A 224 25.75 -10.42 -4.50
CA TRP A 224 25.11 -11.33 -5.47
C TRP A 224 24.21 -10.58 -6.47
N HIS A 225 23.52 -9.53 -6.03
CA HIS A 225 22.59 -8.78 -6.85
C HIS A 225 23.33 -7.85 -7.82
N LEU A 226 24.39 -7.19 -7.33
CA LEU A 226 25.30 -6.40 -8.16
C LEU A 226 25.98 -7.28 -9.22
N ASP A 227 26.53 -8.43 -8.82
CA ASP A 227 27.20 -9.35 -9.73
C ASP A 227 26.22 -9.89 -10.79
N ASN A 228 24.99 -10.22 -10.41
CA ASN A 228 23.97 -10.64 -11.36
C ASN A 228 23.55 -9.54 -12.33
N MET A 229 23.52 -8.27 -11.91
CA MET A 229 23.28 -7.14 -12.82
C MET A 229 24.46 -6.88 -13.76
N LEU A 230 25.70 -7.01 -13.29
CA LEU A 230 26.91 -6.87 -14.13
C LEU A 230 26.99 -8.00 -15.16
N ASN A 231 26.69 -9.22 -14.74
CA ASN A 231 26.69 -10.42 -15.59
C ASN A 231 25.44 -10.53 -16.49
N GLY A 232 24.37 -9.78 -16.19
CA GLY A 232 23.13 -9.73 -16.96
C GLY A 232 23.22 -8.93 -18.27
N GLY A 233 24.43 -8.57 -18.71
CA GLY A 233 24.69 -7.84 -19.95
C GLY A 233 24.07 -6.44 -19.97
N THR A 234 23.66 -5.99 -21.16
CA THR A 234 23.10 -4.64 -21.36
C THR A 234 21.85 -4.40 -20.51
N LEU A 235 21.01 -5.42 -20.34
CA LEU A 235 19.78 -5.31 -19.54
C LEU A 235 20.12 -5.12 -18.06
N GLY A 236 21.03 -5.94 -17.51
CA GLY A 236 21.45 -5.81 -16.11
C GLY A 236 22.09 -4.45 -15.82
N MET A 237 22.96 -3.97 -16.71
CA MET A 237 23.54 -2.63 -16.61
C MET A 237 22.49 -1.50 -16.67
N PHE A 238 21.48 -1.64 -17.51
CA PHE A 238 20.36 -0.70 -17.56
C PHE A 238 19.64 -0.61 -16.20
N TYR A 239 19.31 -1.74 -15.59
CA TYR A 239 18.64 -1.76 -14.27
C TYR A 239 19.50 -1.18 -13.15
N LEU A 240 20.82 -1.44 -13.17
CA LEU A 240 21.75 -0.86 -12.20
C LEU A 240 21.78 0.68 -12.31
N VAL A 241 22.01 1.20 -13.52
CA VAL A 241 22.10 2.66 -13.76
C VAL A 241 20.77 3.34 -13.45
N VAL A 242 19.66 2.77 -13.92
CA VAL A 242 18.32 3.31 -13.68
C VAL A 242 17.96 3.24 -12.20
N GLY A 243 18.31 2.17 -11.48
CA GLY A 243 18.06 2.04 -10.05
C GLY A 243 18.78 3.12 -9.23
N ILE A 244 20.05 3.39 -9.55
CA ILE A 244 20.84 4.47 -8.92
C ILE A 244 20.27 5.84 -9.28
N PHE A 245 19.96 6.09 -10.55
CA PHE A 245 19.34 7.33 -11.02
C PHE A 245 17.98 7.60 -10.35
N MET A 246 17.15 6.56 -10.22
CA MET A 246 15.83 6.63 -9.60
C MET A 246 15.92 7.10 -8.15
N PHE A 247 16.88 6.58 -7.40
CA PHE A 247 17.09 6.95 -6.01
C PHE A 247 17.75 8.33 -5.86
N LEU A 248 18.89 8.59 -6.52
CA LEU A 248 19.69 9.79 -6.28
C LEU A 248 19.13 11.06 -6.92
N VAL A 249 18.48 10.92 -8.07
CA VAL A 249 18.10 12.07 -8.92
C VAL A 249 16.59 12.17 -9.04
N PHE A 250 15.95 11.15 -9.62
CA PHE A 250 14.53 11.20 -9.96
C PHE A 250 13.64 11.36 -8.72
N THR A 251 13.81 10.49 -7.72
CA THR A 251 13.00 10.51 -6.50
C THR A 251 13.06 11.85 -5.75
N PRO A 252 14.24 12.42 -5.43
CA PRO A 252 14.30 13.71 -4.75
C PRO A 252 13.70 14.85 -5.57
N ILE A 253 13.94 14.90 -6.90
CA ILE A 253 13.39 15.93 -7.78
C ILE A 253 11.86 15.87 -7.82
N ILE A 254 11.28 14.69 -8.09
CA ILE A 254 9.83 14.57 -8.18
C ILE A 254 9.19 14.77 -6.80
N THR A 255 9.81 14.26 -5.73
CA THR A 255 9.32 14.48 -4.36
C THR A 255 9.35 15.95 -3.97
N TYR A 256 10.29 16.74 -4.48
CA TYR A 256 10.27 18.20 -4.31
C TYR A 256 9.02 18.84 -4.95
N PHE A 257 8.64 18.44 -6.16
CA PHE A 257 7.50 19.07 -6.84
C PHE A 257 6.13 18.61 -6.33
N VAL A 258 5.98 17.32 -6.00
CA VAL A 258 4.67 16.72 -5.74
C VAL A 258 4.58 15.97 -4.41
N GLY A 259 5.62 16.02 -3.56
CA GLY A 259 5.69 15.27 -2.32
C GLY A 259 5.74 13.77 -2.56
N LYS A 260 5.44 12.95 -1.55
CA LYS A 260 5.44 11.48 -1.64
C LYS A 260 4.34 10.89 -2.51
N ARG A 261 3.42 11.71 -3.01
CA ARG A 261 2.19 11.23 -3.65
C ARG A 261 2.49 10.42 -4.91
N TRP A 262 3.46 10.85 -5.72
CA TRP A 262 3.79 10.21 -6.99
C TRP A 262 4.16 8.73 -6.84
N TYR A 263 4.85 8.36 -5.76
CA TYR A 263 5.21 6.98 -5.51
C TYR A 263 4.20 6.31 -4.59
N CYS A 264 4.09 6.74 -3.33
CA CYS A 264 3.33 6.05 -2.28
C CYS A 264 1.82 5.95 -2.53
N SER A 265 1.27 6.79 -3.41
CA SER A 265 -0.16 6.85 -3.68
C SER A 265 -0.54 6.58 -5.14
N TRP A 266 0.41 6.58 -6.08
CA TRP A 266 0.12 6.42 -7.51
C TRP A 266 0.81 5.19 -8.13
N ILE A 267 2.02 4.82 -7.69
CA ILE A 267 2.82 3.75 -8.35
C ILE A 267 3.13 2.58 -7.41
N CYS A 268 3.36 2.86 -6.12
CA CYS A 268 3.83 1.87 -5.15
C CYS A 268 2.83 0.71 -4.97
N GLY A 269 3.30 -0.53 -5.12
CA GLY A 269 2.48 -1.73 -4.94
C GLY A 269 1.90 -1.85 -3.53
N CYS A 270 2.71 -1.58 -2.49
CA CYS A 270 2.25 -1.56 -1.09
C CYS A 270 1.16 -0.50 -0.88
N GLY A 271 1.34 0.67 -1.49
CA GLY A 271 0.35 1.74 -1.49
C GLY A 271 -0.94 1.33 -2.19
N GLY A 272 -0.84 0.62 -3.32
CA GLY A 272 -2.00 0.14 -4.05
C GLY A 272 -2.86 -0.84 -3.26
N LEU A 273 -2.24 -1.80 -2.59
CA LEU A 273 -2.97 -2.74 -1.72
C LEU A 273 -3.59 -2.02 -0.51
N ALA A 274 -2.86 -1.09 0.10
CA ALA A 274 -3.37 -0.28 1.21
C ALA A 274 -4.57 0.61 0.83
N GLU A 275 -4.58 1.16 -0.37
CA GLU A 275 -5.64 2.03 -0.88
C GLU A 275 -6.87 1.25 -1.34
N THR A 276 -6.67 0.01 -1.79
CA THR A 276 -7.75 -0.86 -2.30
C THR A 276 -8.27 -1.79 -1.20
N ALA A 277 -7.53 -2.86 -0.91
CA ALA A 277 -7.89 -3.84 0.12
C ALA A 277 -7.95 -3.24 1.52
N GLY A 278 -7.08 -2.27 1.81
CA GLY A 278 -7.01 -1.61 3.10
C GLY A 278 -8.07 -0.51 3.33
N ASP A 279 -8.73 0.02 2.30
CA ASP A 279 -9.70 1.14 2.43
C ASP A 279 -10.75 0.99 3.55
N PRO A 280 -11.33 -0.20 3.81
CA PRO A 280 -12.29 -0.38 4.90
C PRO A 280 -11.74 -0.16 6.31
N PHE A 281 -10.41 -0.16 6.49
CA PHE A 281 -9.74 -0.12 7.79
C PHE A 281 -9.13 1.24 8.15
N ARG A 282 -9.32 2.28 7.33
CA ARG A 282 -8.70 3.62 7.53
C ARG A 282 -8.98 4.24 8.90
N HIS A 283 -10.17 4.03 9.44
CA HIS A 283 -10.58 4.57 10.74
C HIS A 283 -9.75 4.01 11.90
N LEU A 284 -9.19 2.80 11.75
CA LEU A 284 -8.41 2.13 12.78
C LEU A 284 -7.00 2.70 12.97
N SER A 285 -6.48 3.44 11.98
CA SER A 285 -5.18 4.11 12.11
C SER A 285 -5.20 5.04 13.32
N SER A 286 -4.32 4.84 14.31
CA SER A 286 -4.33 5.64 15.55
C SER A 286 -3.86 7.07 15.30
N LYS A 287 -4.56 8.05 15.91
CA LYS A 287 -4.24 9.49 15.87
C LYS A 287 -3.56 9.97 17.16
N LYS A 288 -3.31 9.06 18.12
CA LYS A 288 -2.71 9.39 19.42
C LYS A 288 -1.29 9.93 19.24
N LEU A 289 -0.88 10.84 20.12
CA LEU A 289 0.47 11.39 20.13
C LEU A 289 1.55 10.31 20.33
N SER A 290 1.26 9.28 21.14
CA SER A 290 2.17 8.14 21.33
C SER A 290 2.41 7.36 20.04
N ALA A 291 1.36 7.12 19.24
CA ALA A 291 1.48 6.48 17.94
C ALA A 291 2.32 7.32 16.97
N TRP A 292 2.19 8.65 17.02
CA TRP A 292 3.04 9.55 16.24
C TRP A 292 4.50 9.56 16.69
N LYS A 293 4.78 9.50 18.00
CA LYS A 293 6.16 9.38 18.49
C LYS A 293 6.79 8.07 18.00
N LEU A 294 6.03 6.97 18.09
CA LEU A 294 6.45 5.65 17.62
C LEU A 294 6.69 5.64 16.10
N GLU A 295 5.77 6.20 15.29
CA GLU A 295 5.92 6.24 13.83
C GLU A 295 7.18 6.97 13.42
N ARG A 296 7.49 8.09 14.09
CA ARG A 296 8.69 8.86 13.80
C ARG A 296 9.95 8.08 14.17
N TRP A 297 9.99 7.47 15.35
CA TRP A 297 11.18 6.76 15.79
C TRP A 297 11.44 5.53 14.92
N LEU A 298 10.44 4.65 14.75
CA LEU A 298 10.60 3.42 13.97
C LEU A 298 11.00 3.70 12.51
N ILE A 299 10.31 4.60 11.81
CA ILE A 299 10.58 4.80 10.37
C ILE A 299 11.98 5.37 10.12
N HIS A 300 12.47 6.26 10.99
CA HIS A 300 13.81 6.84 10.85
C HIS A 300 14.88 5.87 11.34
N SER A 301 14.61 5.06 12.38
CA SER A 301 15.53 3.99 12.80
C SER A 301 15.72 2.95 11.70
N VAL A 302 14.64 2.49 11.05
CA VAL A 302 14.74 1.56 9.90
C VAL A 302 15.48 2.20 8.73
N MET A 303 15.21 3.48 8.45
CA MET A 303 15.92 4.22 7.40
C MET A 303 17.42 4.35 7.71
N VAL A 304 17.82 4.72 8.92
CA VAL A 304 19.24 4.78 9.29
C VAL A 304 19.88 3.39 9.22
N PHE A 305 19.17 2.36 9.67
CA PHE A 305 19.67 0.99 9.65
C PHE A 305 19.95 0.50 8.22
N ILE A 306 19.06 0.74 7.24
CA ILE A 306 19.31 0.35 5.85
C ILE A 306 20.48 1.11 5.22
N PHE A 307 20.68 2.38 5.57
CA PHE A 307 21.85 3.13 5.11
C PHE A 307 23.14 2.52 5.68
N ILE A 308 23.17 2.15 6.96
CA ILE A 308 24.34 1.47 7.57
C ILE A 308 24.60 0.13 6.88
N VAL A 309 23.56 -0.72 6.72
CA VAL A 309 23.69 -2.01 6.02
C VAL A 309 24.23 -1.81 4.61
N THR A 310 23.72 -0.82 3.87
CA THR A 310 24.18 -0.53 2.51
C THR A 310 25.64 -0.11 2.47
N VAL A 311 26.09 0.75 3.39
CA VAL A 311 27.51 1.16 3.46
C VAL A 311 28.42 -0.03 3.76
N VAL A 312 28.02 -0.88 4.72
CA VAL A 312 28.79 -2.08 5.09
C VAL A 312 28.87 -3.08 3.94
N VAL A 313 27.76 -3.30 3.24
CA VAL A 313 27.70 -4.20 2.08
C VAL A 313 28.55 -3.68 0.92
N LEU A 314 28.46 -2.38 0.60
CA LEU A 314 29.30 -1.77 -0.44
C LEU A 314 30.79 -1.82 -0.08
N TYR A 315 31.14 -1.59 1.20
CA TYR A 315 32.50 -1.77 1.68
C TYR A 315 32.99 -3.21 1.40
N GLY A 316 32.21 -4.22 1.78
CA GLY A 316 32.55 -5.62 1.54
C GLY A 316 32.73 -5.93 0.05
N TYR A 317 31.83 -5.38 -0.79
CA TYR A 317 31.90 -5.54 -2.24
C TYR A 317 33.19 -4.97 -2.84
N PHE A 318 33.54 -3.72 -2.52
CA PHE A 318 34.72 -3.07 -3.10
C PHE A 318 36.06 -3.56 -2.52
N THR A 319 36.07 -4.07 -1.29
CA THR A 319 37.28 -4.61 -0.65
C THR A 319 37.48 -6.11 -0.90
N GLY A 320 36.47 -6.80 -1.43
CA GLY A 320 36.44 -8.26 -1.53
C GLY A 320 36.38 -8.97 -0.17
N SER A 321 36.12 -8.24 0.92
CA SER A 321 36.02 -8.80 2.26
C SER A 321 34.58 -9.23 2.59
N GLY A 322 34.40 -10.44 3.10
CA GLY A 322 33.11 -10.91 3.63
C GLY A 322 32.81 -10.40 5.05
N GLU A 323 33.72 -9.61 5.62
CA GLU A 323 33.72 -9.19 7.02
C GLU A 323 33.88 -7.68 7.14
N PHE A 324 33.16 -7.10 8.10
CA PHE A 324 33.30 -5.71 8.51
C PHE A 324 33.61 -5.69 10.00
N LEU A 325 34.80 -5.18 10.37
CA LEU A 325 35.28 -5.16 11.76
C LEU A 325 35.33 -6.55 12.42
N GLY A 326 35.70 -7.60 11.65
CA GLY A 326 35.73 -8.99 12.12
C GLY A 326 34.35 -9.65 12.29
N LEU A 327 33.29 -9.00 11.80
CA LEU A 327 31.93 -9.55 11.79
C LEU A 327 31.49 -9.85 10.36
N SER A 328 30.95 -11.04 10.12
CA SER A 328 30.41 -11.42 8.81
C SER A 328 29.28 -10.46 8.37
N ILE A 329 29.45 -9.85 7.19
CA ILE A 329 28.50 -8.87 6.64
C ILE A 329 27.12 -9.51 6.47
N TYR A 330 27.07 -10.70 5.86
CA TYR A 330 25.81 -11.41 5.62
C TYR A 330 25.08 -11.75 6.93
N ASN A 331 25.79 -12.34 7.90
CA ASN A 331 25.16 -12.85 9.12
C ASN A 331 24.72 -11.75 10.09
N TYR A 332 25.46 -10.65 10.18
CA TYR A 332 25.20 -9.59 11.16
C TYR A 332 24.43 -8.39 10.59
N PHE A 333 24.44 -8.17 9.27
CA PHE A 333 23.81 -6.99 8.65
C PHE A 333 22.68 -7.38 7.69
N SER A 334 22.98 -8.05 6.59
CA SER A 334 21.98 -8.34 5.54
C SER A 334 20.88 -9.30 6.00
N LYS A 335 21.24 -10.44 6.58
CA LYS A 335 20.28 -11.46 7.02
C LYS A 335 19.34 -10.96 8.13
N PRO A 336 19.81 -10.29 9.20
CA PRO A 336 18.92 -9.71 10.21
C PRO A 336 18.00 -8.64 9.63
N TYR A 337 18.49 -7.79 8.72
CA TYR A 337 17.64 -6.79 8.05
C TYR A 337 16.55 -7.47 7.21
N GLY A 338 16.92 -8.43 6.35
CA GLY A 338 15.98 -9.16 5.51
C GLY A 338 14.93 -9.91 6.33
N PHE A 339 15.32 -10.53 7.44
CA PHE A 339 14.41 -11.23 8.34
C PHE A 339 13.48 -10.29 9.11
N LEU A 340 14.03 -9.31 9.84
CA LEU A 340 13.24 -8.43 10.72
C LEU A 340 12.41 -7.41 9.93
N ILE A 341 13.02 -6.75 8.96
CA ILE A 341 12.37 -5.66 8.22
C ILE A 341 11.66 -6.19 6.97
N GLY A 342 12.32 -7.04 6.18
CA GLY A 342 11.76 -7.60 4.96
C GLY A 342 10.61 -8.58 5.23
N ALA A 343 10.89 -9.70 5.89
CA ALA A 343 9.91 -10.76 6.09
C ALA A 343 8.91 -10.44 7.21
N MET A 344 9.39 -10.15 8.43
CA MET A 344 8.50 -9.94 9.59
C MET A 344 7.74 -8.61 9.48
N PHE A 345 8.43 -7.48 9.28
CA PHE A 345 7.76 -6.19 9.37
C PHE A 345 6.97 -5.82 8.10
N SER A 346 7.56 -5.97 6.91
CA SER A 346 6.88 -5.66 5.65
C SER A 346 5.83 -6.73 5.29
N GLY A 347 6.20 -8.01 5.37
CA GLY A 347 5.30 -9.12 5.05
C GLY A 347 4.21 -9.34 6.10
N VAL A 348 4.62 -9.84 7.27
CA VAL A 348 3.69 -10.32 8.30
C VAL A 348 2.90 -9.17 8.94
N ILE A 349 3.61 -8.17 9.49
CA ILE A 349 2.96 -7.06 10.21
C ILE A 349 2.29 -6.10 9.25
N GLY A 350 2.93 -5.82 8.11
CA GLY A 350 2.49 -4.82 7.14
C GLY A 350 1.05 -5.02 6.70
N VAL A 351 0.73 -6.19 6.15
CA VAL A 351 -0.60 -6.52 5.60
C VAL A 351 -1.46 -7.29 6.60
N GLY A 352 -0.87 -8.20 7.39
CA GLY A 352 -1.60 -9.03 8.35
C GLY A 352 -2.38 -8.22 9.40
N PHE A 353 -1.89 -7.02 9.75
CA PHE A 353 -2.48 -6.20 10.81
C PHE A 353 -3.45 -5.12 10.28
N TYR A 354 -3.84 -5.15 9.00
CA TYR A 354 -4.85 -4.22 8.47
C TYR A 354 -6.13 -4.17 9.32
N PRO A 355 -6.74 -5.30 9.71
CA PRO A 355 -7.96 -5.29 10.52
C PRO A 355 -7.78 -4.78 11.95
N MET A 356 -6.54 -4.61 12.43
CA MET A 356 -6.24 -4.18 13.80
C MET A 356 -5.71 -2.74 13.85
N LEU A 357 -4.70 -2.43 13.04
CA LEU A 357 -3.90 -1.20 13.13
C LEU A 357 -4.19 -0.19 12.00
N GLY A 358 -4.99 -0.59 11.00
CA GLY A 358 -5.33 0.22 9.85
C GLY A 358 -4.51 -0.11 8.60
N ASN A 359 -4.78 0.60 7.52
CA ASN A 359 -4.42 0.16 6.17
C ASN A 359 -2.98 0.43 5.73
N ARG A 360 -2.20 1.21 6.48
CA ARG A 360 -0.84 1.62 6.08
C ARG A 360 0.20 1.40 7.16
N VAL A 361 0.14 0.28 7.89
CA VAL A 361 1.10 -0.04 8.96
C VAL A 361 2.54 -0.03 8.43
N TRP A 362 2.84 -0.79 7.38
CA TRP A 362 4.16 -0.82 6.75
C TRP A 362 4.62 0.57 6.30
N CYS A 363 3.81 1.25 5.50
CA CYS A 363 4.17 2.56 4.95
C CYS A 363 4.32 3.66 6.01
N ARG A 364 3.69 3.50 7.18
CA ARG A 364 3.70 4.48 8.27
C ARG A 364 4.86 4.27 9.23
N PHE A 365 5.22 3.01 9.52
CA PHE A 365 6.18 2.69 10.57
C PHE A 365 7.51 2.10 10.06
N GLY A 366 7.54 1.47 8.88
CA GLY A 366 8.68 0.64 8.48
C GLY A 366 9.26 0.88 7.10
N CYS A 367 8.51 1.49 6.19
CA CYS A 367 9.00 1.69 4.82
C CYS A 367 10.14 2.74 4.79
N PRO A 368 11.40 2.34 4.52
CA PRO A 368 12.54 3.26 4.53
C PRO A 368 12.43 4.32 3.42
N LEU A 369 11.91 3.94 2.25
CA LEU A 369 11.67 4.86 1.14
C LEU A 369 10.62 5.93 1.49
N ALA A 370 9.59 5.59 2.27
CA ALA A 370 8.61 6.56 2.76
C ALA A 370 9.21 7.51 3.82
N GLY A 371 10.22 7.05 4.57
CA GLY A 371 11.03 7.88 5.48
C GLY A 371 11.91 8.86 4.71
N TYR A 372 12.69 8.35 3.74
CA TYR A 372 13.56 9.13 2.87
C TYR A 372 12.79 10.25 2.14
N MET A 373 11.74 9.90 1.39
CA MET A 373 10.91 10.91 0.74
C MET A 373 10.14 11.78 1.75
N GLY A 374 9.92 11.31 2.97
CA GLY A 374 9.21 12.02 4.03
C GLY A 374 10.00 13.22 4.55
N ILE A 375 11.32 13.11 4.62
CA ILE A 375 12.25 14.19 4.96
C ILE A 375 12.17 15.28 3.89
N ILE A 376 12.35 14.89 2.62
CA ILE A 376 12.24 15.82 1.48
C ILE A 376 10.85 16.48 1.47
N GLN A 377 9.79 15.69 1.68
CA GLN A 377 8.44 16.21 1.74
C GLN A 377 8.24 17.21 2.88
N ARG A 378 8.86 17.03 4.06
CA ARG A 378 8.70 17.91 5.23
C ARG A 378 9.55 19.17 5.15
N PHE A 379 10.64 19.18 4.42
CA PHE A 379 11.53 20.35 4.40
C PHE A 379 11.54 21.11 3.08
N LYS A 380 11.38 20.43 1.94
CA LYS A 380 11.60 21.04 0.61
C LYS A 380 10.40 20.95 -0.32
N SER A 381 9.51 19.98 -0.14
CA SER A 381 8.41 19.80 -1.09
C SER A 381 7.46 20.99 -1.22
N ARG A 382 7.10 21.33 -2.46
CA ARG A 382 6.05 22.28 -2.82
C ARG A 382 4.65 21.78 -2.46
N PHE A 383 4.45 20.47 -2.42
CA PHE A 383 3.18 19.85 -2.04
C PHE A 383 2.83 20.11 -0.56
N ARG A 384 1.58 20.52 -0.34
CA ARG A 384 0.93 20.68 0.96
C ARG A 384 -0.58 20.50 0.82
N ILE A 385 -1.25 20.23 1.94
CA ILE A 385 -2.71 20.34 2.02
C ILE A 385 -3.02 21.64 2.76
N THR A 386 -3.64 22.58 2.06
CA THR A 386 -4.01 23.89 2.61
C THR A 386 -5.42 23.86 3.18
N THR A 387 -5.68 24.81 4.07
CA THR A 387 -6.99 25.00 4.70
C THR A 387 -7.47 26.41 4.35
N ASN A 388 -8.79 26.60 4.27
CA ASN A 388 -9.38 27.93 4.08
C ASN A 388 -9.59 28.72 5.39
N GLY A 389 -8.93 28.31 6.48
CA GLY A 389 -8.74 29.13 7.68
C GLY A 389 -9.92 29.24 8.66
N GLY A 390 -11.18 29.10 8.22
CA GLY A 390 -12.32 29.40 9.11
C GLY A 390 -13.62 28.62 8.88
N GLN A 391 -13.71 27.76 7.86
CA GLN A 391 -14.96 27.04 7.54
C GLN A 391 -15.03 25.62 8.14
N CYS A 392 -14.06 25.26 9.00
CA CYS A 392 -14.00 23.95 9.62
C CYS A 392 -15.08 23.78 10.71
N ILE A 393 -16.06 22.92 10.44
CA ILE A 393 -17.13 22.57 11.41
C ILE A 393 -16.74 21.42 12.36
N SER A 394 -15.45 21.08 12.47
CA SER A 394 -14.94 20.07 13.42
C SER A 394 -15.54 18.66 13.34
N CYS A 395 -16.19 18.27 12.22
CA CYS A 395 -16.88 16.99 12.06
C CYS A 395 -15.98 15.73 12.12
N GLY A 396 -14.65 15.87 11.95
CA GLY A 396 -13.69 14.77 12.12
C GLY A 396 -13.57 13.78 10.97
N ASN A 397 -14.39 13.86 9.91
CA ASN A 397 -14.33 12.96 8.75
C ASN A 397 -12.93 12.89 8.12
N CYS A 398 -12.25 14.04 7.98
CA CYS A 398 -10.91 14.11 7.42
C CYS A 398 -9.86 13.34 8.23
N SER A 399 -9.91 13.41 9.57
CA SER A 399 -9.03 12.63 10.46
C SER A 399 -9.38 11.15 10.42
N THR A 400 -10.67 10.80 10.46
CA THR A 400 -11.14 9.42 10.43
C THR A 400 -10.60 8.66 9.22
N TYR A 401 -10.70 9.25 8.02
CA TYR A 401 -10.25 8.59 6.78
C TYR A 401 -8.77 8.85 6.43
N CYS A 402 -8.02 9.52 7.30
CA CYS A 402 -6.58 9.62 7.14
C CYS A 402 -5.90 8.28 7.46
N GLU A 403 -5.51 7.58 6.41
CA GLU A 403 -4.78 6.30 6.46
C GLU A 403 -3.44 6.37 7.20
N GLN A 404 -2.81 7.55 7.22
CA GLN A 404 -1.56 7.81 7.94
C GLN A 404 -1.77 8.12 9.43
N GLY A 405 -3.03 8.14 9.91
CA GLY A 405 -3.33 8.45 11.31
C GLY A 405 -3.01 9.89 11.70
N ILE A 406 -3.03 10.83 10.75
CA ILE A 406 -2.87 12.25 11.03
C ILE A 406 -4.21 12.81 11.52
N ASP A 407 -4.18 13.59 12.61
CA ASP A 407 -5.36 14.35 13.05
C ASP A 407 -5.55 15.60 12.18
N VAL A 408 -6.07 15.40 10.97
CA VAL A 408 -6.32 16.44 9.97
C VAL A 408 -7.29 17.52 10.47
N ARG A 409 -8.29 17.14 11.29
CA ARG A 409 -9.24 18.05 11.93
C ARG A 409 -8.52 19.10 12.76
N ALA A 410 -7.55 18.69 13.58
CA ALA A 410 -6.81 19.62 14.43
C ALA A 410 -6.04 20.67 13.60
N TYR A 411 -5.47 20.28 12.46
CA TYR A 411 -4.85 21.23 11.52
C TYR A 411 -5.88 22.18 10.91
N ALA A 412 -7.01 21.65 10.44
CA ALA A 412 -8.08 22.43 9.83
C ALA A 412 -8.74 23.43 10.80
N GLN A 413 -8.87 23.08 12.08
CA GLN A 413 -9.37 23.97 13.13
C GLN A 413 -8.43 25.15 13.40
N LYS A 414 -7.12 24.94 13.26
CA LYS A 414 -6.09 25.95 13.50
C LYS A 414 -5.76 26.80 12.29
N GLY A 415 -6.38 26.55 11.14
CA GLY A 415 -6.00 27.19 9.87
C GLY A 415 -4.63 26.74 9.34
N GLU A 416 -4.03 25.68 9.91
CA GLU A 416 -2.66 25.28 9.61
C GLU A 416 -2.58 24.34 8.40
N ASN A 417 -1.59 24.57 7.54
CA ASN A 417 -1.27 23.64 6.46
C ASN A 417 -0.83 22.27 7.02
N ILE A 418 -1.33 21.19 6.42
CA ILE A 418 -0.89 19.84 6.80
C ILE A 418 0.40 19.54 6.07
N VAL A 419 1.49 19.69 6.81
CA VAL A 419 2.86 19.52 6.30
C VAL A 419 3.54 18.33 7.01
N ARG A 420 2.82 17.23 7.21
CA ARG A 420 3.33 16.05 7.92
C ARG A 420 4.25 15.23 7.02
N ALA A 421 5.40 14.81 7.55
CA ALA A 421 6.31 13.88 6.87
C ALA A 421 5.62 12.55 6.52
N SER A 422 4.67 12.09 7.34
CA SER A 422 3.92 10.84 7.09
C SER A 422 2.85 10.96 6.00
N CYS A 423 2.40 12.18 5.63
CA CYS A 423 1.35 12.33 4.62
C CYS A 423 1.80 11.73 3.27
N VAL A 424 0.94 10.96 2.61
CA VAL A 424 1.22 10.38 1.28
C VAL A 424 0.44 11.06 0.16
N GLY A 425 -0.29 12.14 0.45
CA GLY A 425 -1.02 12.91 -0.55
C GLY A 425 -2.19 12.16 -1.23
N CYS A 426 -2.84 11.22 -0.52
CA CYS A 426 -3.95 10.43 -1.07
C CYS A 426 -5.21 11.25 -1.41
N GLY A 427 -5.37 12.44 -0.84
CA GLY A 427 -6.47 13.35 -1.17
C GLY A 427 -7.85 12.95 -0.63
N ILE A 428 -7.96 11.89 0.16
CA ILE A 428 -9.27 11.47 0.69
C ILE A 428 -9.79 12.47 1.74
N CYS A 429 -8.92 13.06 2.54
CA CYS A 429 -9.30 14.05 3.55
C CYS A 429 -10.00 15.29 2.96
N SER A 430 -9.56 15.78 1.78
CA SER A 430 -10.25 16.86 1.08
C SER A 430 -11.56 16.38 0.45
N ALA A 431 -11.56 15.18 -0.11
CA ALA A 431 -12.72 14.60 -0.76
C ALA A 431 -13.90 14.32 0.20
N VAL A 432 -13.62 13.94 1.45
CA VAL A 432 -14.65 13.67 2.47
C VAL A 432 -15.06 14.91 3.27
N CYS A 433 -14.45 16.07 3.02
CA CYS A 433 -14.76 17.29 3.75
C CYS A 433 -16.09 17.87 3.25
N PRO A 434 -17.17 17.90 4.05
CA PRO A 434 -18.48 18.37 3.59
C PRO A 434 -18.50 19.88 3.29
N ARG A 435 -17.57 20.64 3.88
CA ARG A 435 -17.45 22.10 3.68
C ARG A 435 -16.39 22.49 2.65
N GLY A 436 -15.67 21.53 2.06
CA GLY A 436 -14.61 21.83 1.08
C GLY A 436 -13.43 22.64 1.64
N VAL A 437 -13.15 22.52 2.95
CA VAL A 437 -12.11 23.31 3.66
C VAL A 437 -10.69 23.01 3.20
N LEU A 438 -10.44 21.77 2.77
CA LEU A 438 -9.11 21.24 2.52
C LEU A 438 -8.84 21.13 1.03
N LYS A 439 -7.67 21.58 0.58
CA LYS A 439 -7.27 21.51 -0.82
C LYS A 439 -5.84 20.96 -0.97
N LEU A 440 -5.63 20.12 -1.98
CA LEU A 440 -4.30 19.61 -2.33
C LEU A 440 -3.65 20.64 -3.25
N GLU A 441 -2.53 21.21 -2.81
CA GLU A 441 -1.88 22.32 -3.53
C GLU A 441 -0.36 22.13 -3.60
N ASN A 442 0.22 22.68 -4.66
CA ASN A 442 1.66 22.87 -4.80
C ASN A 442 1.94 24.37 -4.70
N GLY A 443 2.61 24.80 -3.65
CA GLY A 443 2.92 26.21 -3.38
C GLY A 443 4.42 26.47 -3.21
N PRO A 444 4.84 27.72 -2.95
CA PRO A 444 6.21 28.05 -2.61
C PRO A 444 6.60 27.49 -1.22
N GLU A 445 7.90 27.40 -0.94
CA GLU A 445 8.43 26.97 0.39
C GLU A 445 8.15 28.00 1.49
N LYS A 446 8.14 29.30 1.15
CA LYS A 446 7.89 30.40 2.10
C LYS A 446 6.46 30.33 2.63
N GLY A 447 6.30 30.45 3.95
CA GLY A 447 4.98 30.36 4.61
C GLY A 447 4.32 28.98 4.47
N ARG A 448 5.12 27.91 4.45
CA ARG A 448 4.60 26.53 4.36
C ARG A 448 4.17 26.01 5.72
N ILE A 449 5.00 26.24 6.73
CA ILE A 449 4.73 25.94 8.14
C ILE A 449 4.25 27.25 8.75
N ASN A 450 2.94 27.46 8.78
CA ASN A 450 2.36 28.65 9.40
C ASN A 450 2.35 28.48 10.92
N PRO A 451 2.84 29.44 11.70
CA PRO A 451 2.45 29.60 13.09
C PRO A 451 1.12 30.36 13.17
N THR A 452 0.17 29.78 13.91
CA THR A 452 -0.80 30.44 14.83
C THR A 452 -1.68 31.63 14.42
N ASP A 453 -1.81 32.00 13.14
CA ASP A 453 -2.92 32.89 12.77
C ASP A 453 -4.19 32.06 12.64
N VAL A 454 -4.84 31.80 13.77
CA VAL A 454 -6.22 31.28 13.78
C VAL A 454 -7.08 32.37 13.17
N LEU A 455 -7.39 32.23 11.88
CA LEU A 455 -8.30 33.12 11.17
C LEU A 455 -9.73 32.89 11.68
N LEU A 456 -10.02 33.44 12.86
CA LEU A 456 -11.40 33.63 13.29
C LEU A 456 -12.04 34.59 12.29
N GLY A 457 -13.20 34.23 11.74
CA GLY A 457 -13.87 34.99 10.67
C GLY A 457 -14.18 36.45 11.01
N ASN A 458 -14.00 36.87 12.26
CA ASN A 458 -14.14 38.25 12.74
C ASN A 458 -12.82 39.03 12.81
N ASP A 459 -11.67 38.36 12.78
CA ASP A 459 -10.35 38.99 13.05
C ASP A 459 -9.56 39.21 11.75
N VAL A 460 -10.17 38.85 10.62
CA VAL A 460 -9.55 38.97 9.29
C VAL A 460 -9.79 40.38 8.77
N ASP A 461 -8.81 41.27 8.95
CA ASP A 461 -8.78 42.52 8.22
C ASP A 461 -8.55 42.23 6.72
N LEU A 462 -9.66 42.18 5.98
CA LEU A 462 -9.71 41.88 4.55
C LEU A 462 -8.79 42.80 3.75
N MET A 463 -8.59 44.05 4.18
CA MET A 463 -7.70 44.99 3.48
C MET A 463 -6.24 44.59 3.62
N ASN A 464 -5.81 44.15 4.81
CA ASN A 464 -4.45 43.65 5.01
C ASN A 464 -4.16 42.35 4.23
N LEU A 465 -5.17 41.48 4.09
CA LEU A 465 -5.04 40.23 3.33
C LEU A 465 -5.02 40.43 1.81
N VAL A 466 -5.75 41.44 1.31
CA VAL A 466 -5.73 41.86 -0.09
C VAL A 466 -4.42 42.61 -0.40
N ASN A 467 -3.98 43.52 0.47
CA ASN A 467 -2.75 44.30 0.30
C ASN A 467 -1.47 43.45 0.36
N ASN A 468 -1.46 42.39 1.19
CA ASN A 468 -0.35 41.41 1.20
C ASN A 468 -0.35 40.47 -0.03
N LYS A 469 -1.46 40.36 -0.76
CA LYS A 469 -1.52 39.65 -2.05
C LYS A 469 -1.11 40.54 -3.22
N THR A 470 -1.41 41.84 -3.18
CA THR A 470 -1.08 42.79 -4.26
C THR A 470 0.38 43.25 -4.22
N SER A 471 1.07 43.20 -3.09
CA SER A 471 2.52 43.48 -2.99
C SER A 471 3.45 42.39 -3.55
N LYS A 472 2.90 41.36 -4.22
CA LYS A 472 3.64 40.19 -4.72
C LYS A 472 3.30 39.80 -6.17
N PHE A 473 2.85 40.76 -6.96
CA PHE A 473 2.93 40.63 -8.42
C PHE A 473 4.24 41.23 -8.92
#